data_AF-A0AAU3JXQ7-F1
#
_entry.id   AF-A0AAU3JXQ7-F1
#
_cell.length_a   1.000
_cell.length_b   1.000
_cell.length_c   1.000
_cell.angle_alpha   90.00
_cell.angle_beta   90.00
_cell.angle_gamma   90.00
#
_symmetry.space_group_name_H-M   'P 1'
#
loop_
_entity.id
_entity.type
_entity.pdbx_description
1 polymer ?
#
loop_
_entity_poly.entity_id
_entity_poly.type
_entity_poly.pdbx_seq_one_letter_code
_entity_poly.pdbx_strand_id
1 'polypeptide(L)'
;MFGLSELAVILIVVIAVLAAKKLPELARSAGKSARILKAEARAAKDDEKEEGPETGSAPRVIQGETVTPVTTAPTTPATPAAPVTESRRPDEGRGAGPRVS
;
A
#
# COMPACT_ATOMS: atom_id res chain seq x y z
N MET A 1 16.15 45.38 14.41
CA MET A 1 15.27 44.30 14.91
C MET A 1 15.03 43.21 13.84
N PHE A 2 16.03 42.88 13.01
CA PHE A 2 15.89 42.00 11.84
C PHE A 2 16.94 40.88 11.88
N GLY A 3 16.92 40.08 12.95
CA GLY A 3 17.83 38.94 13.10
C GLY A 3 17.03 37.64 13.15
N LEU A 4 16.42 37.37 14.31
CA LEU A 4 15.58 36.18 14.49
C LEU A 4 14.27 36.24 13.70
N SER A 5 13.61 37.40 13.63
CA SER A 5 12.31 37.50 12.95
C SER A 5 12.42 37.18 11.46
N GLU A 6 13.48 37.64 10.80
CA GLU A 6 13.72 37.38 9.38
C GLU A 6 14.11 35.91 9.16
N LEU A 7 14.98 35.36 10.02
CA LEU A 7 15.33 33.94 9.97
C LEU A 7 14.13 33.03 10.23
N ALA A 8 13.23 33.40 11.15
CA ALA A 8 12.00 32.68 11.44
C ALA A 8 11.05 32.68 10.23
N VAL A 9 10.90 33.83 9.56
CA VAL A 9 10.09 33.92 8.34
C VAL A 9 10.68 33.07 7.23
N ILE A 10 12.00 33.13 6.99
CA ILE A 10 12.67 32.29 5.99
C ILE A 10 12.49 30.80 6.32
N LEU A 11 12.65 30.41 7.59
CA LEU A 11 12.48 29.04 8.03
C LEU A 11 11.05 28.54 7.78
N ILE A 12 10.04 29.36 8.08
CA ILE A 12 8.64 29.03 7.80
C ILE A 12 8.42 28.82 6.30
N VAL A 13 8.98 29.68 5.45
CA VAL A 13 8.85 29.55 3.99
C VAL A 13 9.53 28.27 3.50
N VAL A 14 10.72 27.93 3.99
CA VAL A 14 11.42 26.69 3.64
C VAL A 14 10.59 25.47 4.04
N ILE A 15 10.06 25.45 5.26
CA ILE A 15 9.19 24.36 5.73
C ILE A 15 7.93 24.30 4.87
N ALA A 16 7.29 25.43 4.53
CA ALA A 16 6.07 25.45 3.72
C ALA A 16 6.30 24.86 2.32
N VAL A 17 7.42 25.18 1.66
CA VAL A 17 7.76 24.65 0.33
C VAL A 17 8.03 23.14 0.40
N LEU A 18 8.78 22.69 1.41
CA LEU A 18 9.07 21.27 1.60
C LEU A 18 7.79 20.50 1.98
N ALA A 19 6.99 21.06 2.88
CA ALA A 19 5.71 20.51 3.30
C ALA A 19 4.76 20.39 2.12
N ALA A 20 4.61 21.38 1.23
CA ALA A 20 3.68 21.29 0.10
C ALA A 20 3.96 20.07 -0.81
N LYS A 21 5.22 19.70 -1.04
CA LYS A 21 5.58 18.51 -1.84
C LYS A 21 5.65 17.22 -1.04
N LYS A 22 6.00 17.27 0.25
CA LYS A 22 6.24 16.10 1.10
C LYS A 22 5.09 15.73 2.04
N LEU A 23 4.16 16.64 2.31
CA LEU A 23 2.92 16.40 3.06
C LEU A 23 2.10 15.22 2.51
N PRO A 24 1.80 15.11 1.20
CA PRO A 24 0.98 13.99 0.72
C PRO A 24 1.68 12.64 0.86
N GLU A 25 3.01 12.62 0.71
CA GLU A 25 3.85 11.43 0.90
C GLU A 25 3.89 11.02 2.38
N LEU A 26 4.17 11.99 3.27
CA LEU A 26 4.21 11.80 4.72
C LEU A 26 2.83 11.44 5.29
N ALA A 27 1.74 12.06 4.82
CA ALA A 27 0.39 11.74 5.26
C ALA A 27 -0.02 10.33 4.81
N ARG A 28 0.37 9.90 3.60
CA ARG A 28 0.12 8.52 3.14
C ARG A 28 0.92 7.49 3.94
N SER A 29 2.21 7.73 4.20
CA SER A 29 3.04 6.79 4.97
C SER A 29 2.66 6.77 6.45
N ALA A 30 2.48 7.93 7.08
CA ALA A 30 2.03 8.05 8.46
C ALA A 30 0.61 7.51 8.65
N GLY A 31 -0.31 7.72 7.69
CA GLY A 31 -1.66 7.18 7.73
C GLY A 31 -1.71 5.65 7.72
N LYS A 32 -0.79 4.99 7.01
CA LYS A 32 -0.66 3.53 7.00
C LYS A 32 -0.21 2.99 8.36
N SER A 33 0.83 3.57 8.95
CA SER A 33 1.33 3.19 10.29
C SER A 33 0.32 3.53 11.39
N ALA A 34 -0.31 4.71 11.32
CA ALA A 34 -1.32 5.15 12.27
C ALA A 34 -2.57 4.26 12.26
N ARG A 35 -2.95 3.69 11.10
CA ARG A 35 -4.08 2.75 11.03
C ARG A 35 -3.80 1.45 11.78
N ILE A 36 -2.57 0.94 11.68
CA ILE A 36 -2.13 -0.27 12.39
C ILE A 36 -2.13 0.01 13.90
N LEU A 37 -1.44 1.08 14.32
CA LEU A 37 -1.39 1.51 15.71
C LEU A 37 -2.78 1.80 16.30
N LYS A 38 -3.70 2.37 15.51
CA LYS A 38 -5.08 2.63 15.95
C LYS A 38 -5.91 1.35 16.06
N ALA A 39 -5.64 0.35 15.22
CA ALA A 39 -6.30 -0.95 15.31
C ALA A 39 -5.82 -1.73 16.53
N GLU A 40 -4.50 -1.75 16.77
CA GLU A 40 -3.90 -2.37 17.96
C GLU A 40 -4.32 -1.62 19.24
N ALA A 41 -4.32 -0.29 19.25
CA ALA A 41 -4.79 0.50 20.39
C ALA A 41 -6.29 0.39 20.62
N ARG A 42 -7.10 0.07 19.59
CA ARG A 42 -8.51 -0.27 19.78
C ARG A 42 -8.67 -1.65 20.37
N ALA A 43 -7.97 -2.65 19.84
CA ALA A 43 -7.99 -4.00 20.39
C ALA A 43 -7.60 -4.00 21.87
N ALA A 44 -6.56 -3.26 22.27
CA ALA A 44 -6.19 -3.13 23.68
C ALA A 44 -7.29 -2.47 24.54
N LYS A 45 -7.98 -1.44 24.02
CA LYS A 45 -9.07 -0.75 24.73
C LYS A 45 -10.37 -1.54 24.78
N ASP A 46 -10.62 -2.33 23.73
CA ASP A 46 -11.78 -3.20 23.63
C ASP A 46 -11.56 -4.43 24.53
N ASP A 47 -10.35 -4.97 24.65
CA ASP A 47 -9.99 -6.01 25.65
C ASP A 47 -10.21 -5.52 27.10
N GLU A 48 -9.92 -4.25 27.38
CA GLU A 48 -10.24 -3.61 28.67
C GLU A 48 -11.75 -3.36 28.89
N LYS A 49 -12.58 -3.52 27.85
CA LYS A 49 -14.05 -3.42 27.91
C LYS A 49 -14.78 -4.76 27.72
N GLU A 50 -14.12 -5.78 27.19
CA GLU A 50 -14.67 -7.09 26.80
C GLU A 50 -14.49 -8.18 27.87
N GLU A 51 -14.53 -7.83 29.17
CA GLU A 51 -14.96 -8.78 30.22
C GLU A 51 -16.48 -9.12 30.11
N GLY A 52 -17.07 -9.04 28.92
CA GLY A 52 -18.45 -9.44 28.61
C GLY A 52 -18.58 -9.86 27.14
N PRO A 53 -19.34 -10.94 26.85
CA PRO A 53 -19.35 -11.54 25.52
C PRO A 53 -20.13 -10.63 24.57
N GLU A 54 -19.57 -10.32 23.40
CA GLU A 54 -20.24 -10.34 22.10
C GLU A 54 -19.49 -9.49 21.05
N THR A 55 -18.89 -10.17 20.08
CA THR A 55 -18.87 -9.78 18.65
C THR A 55 -18.21 -8.44 18.27
N GLY A 56 -16.87 -8.41 18.26
CA GLY A 56 -16.08 -7.42 17.52
C GLY A 56 -15.64 -7.96 16.15
N SER A 57 -16.33 -7.56 15.07
CA SER A 57 -15.98 -7.95 13.69
C SER A 57 -14.53 -7.54 13.35
N ALA A 58 -13.64 -8.53 13.26
CA ALA A 58 -12.23 -8.32 12.93
C ALA A 58 -12.10 -7.54 11.60
N PRO A 59 -11.32 -6.44 11.55
CA PRO A 59 -11.23 -5.60 10.37
C PRO A 59 -10.57 -6.39 9.24
N ARG A 60 -11.37 -6.81 8.24
CA ARG A 60 -10.90 -7.54 7.07
C ARG A 60 -9.98 -6.62 6.25
N VAL A 61 -8.68 -6.93 6.26
CA VAL A 61 -7.65 -6.20 5.51
C VAL A 61 -7.85 -6.47 4.02
N ILE A 62 -8.46 -5.53 3.30
CA ILE A 62 -8.51 -5.55 1.83
C ILE A 62 -7.16 -5.05 1.31
N GLN A 63 -6.45 -5.90 0.56
CA GLN A 63 -5.16 -5.57 -0.04
C GLN A 63 -5.40 -4.59 -1.20
N GLY A 64 -5.01 -3.33 -1.01
CA GLY A 64 -5.06 -2.33 -2.07
C GLY A 64 -3.89 -2.52 -3.02
N GLU A 65 -4.17 -2.88 -4.27
CA GLU A 65 -3.20 -2.85 -5.37
C GLU A 65 -2.88 -1.40 -5.70
N THR A 66 -1.60 -1.02 -5.64
CA THR A 66 -1.17 0.34 -5.97
C THR A 66 -1.13 0.52 -7.48
N VAL A 67 -2.12 1.22 -8.03
CA VAL A 67 -2.09 1.68 -9.43
C VAL A 67 -0.94 2.66 -9.58
N THR A 68 0.06 2.29 -10.37
CA THR A 68 1.17 3.19 -10.72
C THR A 68 0.58 4.29 -11.61
N PRO A 69 0.68 5.58 -11.25
CA PRO A 69 0.21 6.64 -12.12
C PRO A 69 1.01 6.56 -13.43
N VAL A 70 0.30 6.30 -14.53
CA VAL A 70 0.86 6.38 -15.89
C VAL A 70 1.22 7.85 -16.11
N THR A 71 2.49 8.18 -15.93
CA THR A 71 3.05 9.39 -16.53
C THR A 71 2.99 9.19 -18.03
N THR A 72 2.12 9.93 -18.70
CA THR A 72 2.04 10.00 -20.16
C THR A 72 3.34 10.62 -20.69
N ALA A 73 4.37 9.79 -20.88
CA ALA A 73 5.50 10.12 -21.73
C ALA A 73 5.02 10.16 -23.19
N PRO A 74 5.46 11.14 -24.00
CA PRO A 74 5.01 11.28 -25.37
C PRO A 74 5.39 10.06 -26.21
N THR A 75 4.40 9.57 -26.93
CA THR A 75 4.42 8.49 -27.92
C THR A 75 5.62 8.57 -28.87
N THR A 76 6.48 7.55 -28.86
CA THR A 76 7.23 7.13 -30.05
C THR A 76 6.64 5.80 -30.51
N PRO A 77 6.02 5.71 -31.70
CA PRO A 77 5.42 4.47 -32.17
C PRO A 77 6.51 3.56 -32.72
N ALA A 78 6.88 2.53 -31.96
CA ALA A 78 7.59 1.37 -32.50
C ALA A 78 6.56 0.23 -32.66
N THR A 79 6.09 0.10 -33.91
CA THR A 79 5.65 -1.12 -34.61
C THR A 79 4.99 -2.25 -33.79
N PRO A 80 3.69 -2.55 -34.04
CA PRO A 80 3.02 -3.75 -33.54
C PRO A 80 3.56 -5.00 -34.25
N ALA A 81 4.15 -5.91 -33.50
CA ALA A 81 4.31 -7.31 -33.89
C ALA A 81 3.59 -8.19 -32.86
N ALA A 82 2.30 -8.43 -33.11
CA ALA A 82 1.53 -9.53 -32.50
C ALA A 82 1.68 -10.80 -33.37
N PRO A 83 1.14 -11.97 -32.99
CA PRO A 83 0.97 -12.63 -31.69
C PRO A 83 1.60 -14.06 -31.70
N VAL A 84 1.92 -14.65 -30.55
CA VAL A 84 2.04 -16.13 -30.45
C VAL A 84 1.21 -16.65 -29.29
N THR A 85 0.05 -17.14 -29.69
CA THR A 85 -0.84 -18.06 -28.99
C THR A 85 -0.07 -19.33 -28.62
N GLU A 86 -0.27 -19.78 -27.38
CA GLU A 86 -0.48 -21.19 -27.03
C GLU A 86 0.70 -22.14 -26.81
N SER A 87 0.41 -23.06 -25.88
CA SER A 87 0.99 -24.39 -25.71
C SER A 87 2.27 -24.48 -24.87
N ARG A 88 2.10 -24.82 -23.58
CA ARG A 88 2.21 -26.23 -23.14
C ARG A 88 2.03 -26.37 -21.62
N ARG A 89 0.79 -26.60 -21.16
CA ARG A 89 0.55 -27.53 -20.04
C ARG A 89 0.56 -28.94 -20.64
N PRO A 90 1.44 -29.86 -20.20
CA PRO A 90 1.07 -31.26 -20.13
C PRO A 90 0.36 -31.47 -18.77
N ASP A 91 -0.94 -31.73 -18.74
CA ASP A 91 -1.49 -33.10 -18.73
C ASP A 91 -0.96 -33.85 -17.50
N GLU A 92 -1.62 -33.70 -16.35
CA GLU A 92 -2.80 -34.48 -15.93
C GLU A 92 -2.45 -35.96 -15.70
N GLY A 93 -2.79 -36.43 -14.50
CA GLY A 93 -2.49 -37.77 -14.05
C GLY A 93 -3.24 -38.81 -14.88
N ARG A 94 -2.49 -39.79 -15.39
CA ARG A 94 -3.06 -41.02 -15.94
C ARG A 94 -2.24 -42.23 -15.48
N GLY A 95 -2.73 -42.84 -14.41
CA GLY A 95 -2.67 -44.27 -14.08
C GLY A 95 -1.35 -45.03 -14.26
N ALA A 96 -0.67 -45.32 -13.16
CA ALA A 96 0.19 -46.49 -13.04
C ALA A 96 -0.21 -47.25 -11.75
N GLY A 97 -0.86 -48.40 -11.92
CA GLY A 97 -1.41 -49.24 -10.86
C GLY A 97 -0.36 -50.01 -10.04
N PRO A 98 -0.80 -50.81 -9.05
CA PRO A 98 0.07 -51.46 -8.08
C PRO A 98 0.81 -52.63 -8.72
N ARG A 99 2.12 -52.69 -8.55
CA ARG A 99 2.93 -53.87 -8.89
C ARG A 99 2.97 -54.81 -7.70
N VAL A 100 2.29 -55.94 -7.86
CA VAL A 100 2.37 -57.13 -7.02
C VAL A 100 3.75 -57.76 -7.21
N SER A 101 4.46 -58.04 -6.12
CA SER A 101 5.58 -59.00 -6.04
C SER A 101 5.68 -59.49 -4.60
#